data_AF-Q07JF2-F1
#
_entry.id   AF-Q07JF2-F1
#
_cell.length_a   1.000
_cell.length_b   1.000
_cell.length_c   1.000
_cell.angle_alpha   90.00
_cell.angle_beta   90.00
_cell.angle_gamma   90.00
#
_symmetry.space_group_name_H-M   'P 1'
#
loop_
_entity.id
_entity.type
_entity.pdbx_description
1 polymer ?
#
loop_
_entity_poly.entity_id
_entity_poly.type
_entity_poly.pdbx_seq_one_letter_code
_entity_poly.pdbx_strand_id
1 'polypeptide(L)'
;MKLMKQLLALTFSLFAVLNASSAIAQCSNSIQPSCGVYATCFAKYCPCAAGDEYFVTYGKKYCEKFLGIGTFSESGQKWRNKTLLCLQEAIVPKLDISNKPTCDCKSMRQYAFDSHVKCYLADPSICSLSTGDMLKILNAVGLGSTITDKDSRKQFKLVLSKCLTVFAGDVLKALETTVTALTD
;
A
#
# COMPACT_ATOMS: atom_id res chain seq x y z
N MET A 1 -35.35 -24.49 32.83
CA MET A 1 -33.87 -24.65 32.85
C MET A 1 -33.23 -24.86 31.47
N LYS A 2 -33.84 -25.66 30.55
CA LYS A 2 -33.34 -25.83 29.16
C LYS A 2 -33.37 -24.53 28.32
N LEU A 3 -34.44 -23.75 28.43
CA LEU A 3 -34.60 -22.47 27.72
C LEU A 3 -33.55 -21.42 28.10
N MET A 4 -33.23 -21.26 29.40
CA MET A 4 -32.19 -20.33 29.87
C MET A 4 -30.80 -20.70 29.37
N LYS A 5 -30.47 -21.99 29.27
CA LYS A 5 -29.18 -22.45 28.71
C LYS A 5 -29.07 -22.18 27.21
N GLN A 6 -30.16 -22.32 26.46
CA GLN A 6 -30.21 -21.97 25.04
C GLN A 6 -30.13 -20.46 24.81
N LEU A 7 -30.81 -19.65 25.64
CA LEU A 7 -30.71 -18.19 25.59
C LEU A 7 -29.28 -17.71 25.89
N LEU A 8 -28.62 -18.30 26.90
CA LEU A 8 -27.23 -17.97 27.26
C LEU A 8 -26.22 -18.35 26.16
N ALA A 9 -26.43 -19.48 25.49
CA ALA A 9 -25.57 -19.92 24.39
C ALA A 9 -25.75 -19.05 23.13
N LEU A 10 -26.97 -18.60 22.85
CA LEU A 10 -27.27 -17.67 21.75
C LEU A 10 -26.69 -16.27 22.01
N THR A 11 -26.74 -15.76 23.24
CA THR A 11 -26.14 -14.46 23.58
C THR A 11 -24.61 -14.50 23.56
N PHE A 12 -23.99 -15.59 24.01
CA PHE A 12 -22.53 -15.78 23.95
C PHE A 12 -22.01 -15.89 22.50
N SER A 13 -22.77 -16.56 21.63
CA SER A 13 -22.42 -16.69 20.20
C SER A 13 -22.54 -15.36 19.46
N LEU A 14 -23.54 -14.53 19.79
CA LEU A 14 -23.72 -13.20 19.18
C LEU A 14 -22.60 -12.22 19.59
N PHE A 15 -22.11 -12.30 20.84
CA PHE A 15 -21.01 -11.47 21.34
C PHE A 15 -19.65 -11.77 20.69
N ALA A 16 -19.38 -13.03 20.35
CA ALA A 16 -18.13 -13.42 19.70
C ALA A 16 -18.05 -12.91 18.24
N VAL A 17 -19.16 -12.95 17.51
CA VAL A 17 -19.24 -12.47 16.11
C VAL A 17 -19.11 -10.95 16.01
N LEU A 18 -19.66 -10.20 16.98
CA LEU A 18 -19.54 -8.74 17.05
C LEU A 18 -18.08 -8.28 17.32
N ASN A 19 -17.32 -9.01 18.13
CA ASN A 19 -15.93 -8.66 18.47
C ASN A 19 -14.92 -8.95 17.35
N ALA A 20 -15.14 -9.98 16.53
CA ALA A 20 -14.30 -10.24 15.36
C ALA A 20 -14.56 -9.21 14.23
N SER A 21 -15.81 -8.78 14.08
CA SER A 21 -16.23 -7.80 13.07
C SER A 21 -15.66 -6.39 13.34
N SER A 22 -15.47 -6.01 14.61
CA SER A 22 -14.90 -4.72 14.99
C SER A 22 -13.37 -4.65 14.80
N ALA A 23 -12.67 -5.76 15.00
CA ALA A 23 -11.21 -5.81 14.88
C ALA A 23 -10.72 -5.77 13.41
N ILE A 24 -11.45 -6.40 12.48
CA ILE A 24 -11.18 -6.32 11.03
C ILE A 24 -11.53 -4.93 10.50
N ALA A 25 -12.64 -4.34 10.96
CA ALA A 25 -13.01 -2.96 10.61
C ALA A 25 -11.95 -1.94 11.04
N GLN A 26 -11.25 -2.17 12.15
CA GLN A 26 -10.16 -1.31 12.65
C GLN A 26 -8.92 -1.31 11.74
N CYS A 27 -8.75 -2.36 10.93
CA CYS A 27 -7.59 -2.54 10.06
C CYS A 27 -7.85 -2.15 8.60
N SER A 28 -9.08 -1.75 8.27
CA SER A 28 -9.44 -1.22 6.96
C SER A 28 -9.28 0.29 6.93
N ASN A 29 -8.89 0.82 5.77
CA ASN A 29 -9.12 2.24 5.51
C ASN A 29 -10.55 2.48 5.03
N SER A 30 -10.97 3.73 5.10
CA SER A 30 -12.16 4.22 4.39
C SER A 30 -11.91 4.27 2.87
N ILE A 31 -12.89 4.72 2.09
CA ILE A 31 -12.72 5.00 0.64
C ILE A 31 -11.56 5.98 0.38
N GLN A 32 -11.22 6.85 1.35
CA GLN A 32 -10.06 7.73 1.28
C GLN A 32 -8.88 7.14 2.06
N PRO A 33 -7.65 7.19 1.50
CA PRO A 33 -6.46 6.73 2.20
C PRO A 33 -6.18 7.58 3.43
N SER A 34 -5.78 6.94 4.52
CA SER A 34 -5.24 7.59 5.71
C SER A 34 -3.97 6.87 6.13
N CYS A 35 -3.10 7.51 6.91
CA CYS A 35 -1.95 6.83 7.52
C CYS A 35 -2.26 6.30 8.93
N GLY A 36 -3.51 6.38 9.39
CA GLY A 36 -3.92 6.01 10.75
C GLY A 36 -3.76 4.53 11.04
N VAL A 37 -4.05 3.66 10.05
CA VAL A 37 -3.98 2.19 10.18
C VAL A 37 -2.61 1.69 10.65
N TYR A 38 -1.52 2.40 10.34
CA TYR A 38 -0.19 2.05 10.81
C TYR A 38 -0.07 2.12 12.33
N ALA A 39 -0.68 3.13 12.96
CA ALA A 39 -0.64 3.33 14.40
C ALA A 39 -1.77 2.57 15.13
N THR A 40 -2.97 2.51 14.54
CA THR A 40 -4.16 1.97 15.21
C THR A 40 -4.35 0.47 15.00
N CYS A 41 -3.85 -0.10 13.90
CA CYS A 41 -3.98 -1.52 13.60
C CYS A 41 -2.62 -2.21 13.53
N PHE A 42 -1.70 -1.79 12.64
CA PHE A 42 -0.49 -2.56 12.37
C PHE A 42 0.44 -2.60 13.59
N ALA A 43 0.62 -1.48 14.29
CA ALA A 43 1.38 -1.45 15.55
C ALA A 43 0.75 -2.33 16.65
N LYS A 44 -0.57 -2.54 16.64
CA LYS A 44 -1.28 -3.38 17.62
C LYS A 44 -1.10 -4.88 17.32
N TYR A 45 -1.30 -5.28 16.06
CA TYR A 45 -1.35 -6.70 15.67
C TYR A 45 -0.02 -7.23 15.10
N CYS A 46 0.95 -6.35 14.85
CA CYS A 46 2.32 -6.72 14.54
C CYS A 46 3.32 -5.80 15.28
N PRO A 47 3.42 -5.92 16.61
CA PRO A 47 4.36 -5.14 17.39
C PRO A 47 5.78 -5.67 17.18
N CYS A 48 6.58 -4.95 16.41
CA CYS A 48 7.98 -5.28 16.14
C CYS A 48 8.92 -4.51 17.06
N ALA A 49 10.05 -5.12 17.42
CA ALA A 49 11.10 -4.44 18.17
C ALA A 49 11.73 -3.29 17.36
N ALA A 50 12.29 -2.30 18.06
CA ALA A 50 12.99 -1.18 17.43
C ALA A 50 14.12 -1.70 16.53
N GLY A 51 14.04 -1.40 15.22
CA GLY A 51 14.93 -1.92 14.18
C GLY A 51 14.22 -2.78 13.12
N ASP A 52 13.25 -3.59 13.56
CA ASP A 52 12.40 -4.43 12.68
C ASP A 52 11.01 -3.83 12.46
N GLU A 53 10.72 -2.72 13.12
CA GLU A 53 9.47 -1.96 13.02
C GLU A 53 9.35 -1.32 11.62
N TYR A 54 8.86 -2.10 10.66
CA TYR A 54 8.69 -1.68 9.28
C TYR A 54 7.49 -0.73 9.10
N PHE A 55 6.39 -1.02 9.79
CA PHE A 55 5.12 -0.35 9.50
C PHE A 55 5.12 1.13 9.85
N VAL A 56 5.64 1.54 11.01
CA VAL A 56 5.70 2.96 11.40
C VAL A 56 6.95 3.62 10.82
N THR A 57 8.15 3.04 10.94
CA THR A 57 9.37 3.71 10.45
C THR A 57 9.47 3.82 8.92
N TYR A 58 8.85 2.89 8.17
CA TYR A 58 8.87 2.88 6.72
C TYR A 58 7.48 3.17 6.13
N GLY A 59 6.48 2.34 6.42
CA GLY A 59 5.15 2.42 5.81
C GLY A 59 4.44 3.76 6.06
N LYS A 60 4.30 4.15 7.34
CA LYS A 60 3.67 5.42 7.74
C LYS A 60 4.43 6.62 7.18
N LYS A 61 5.77 6.61 7.28
CA LYS A 61 6.62 7.68 6.73
C LYS A 61 6.32 7.97 5.26
N TYR A 62 6.27 6.95 4.40
CA TYR A 62 5.99 7.17 2.97
C TYR A 62 4.53 7.46 2.70
N CYS A 63 3.60 6.86 3.44
CA CYS A 63 2.19 7.22 3.37
C CYS A 63 1.99 8.73 3.60
N GLU A 64 2.60 9.28 4.66
CA GLU A 64 2.48 10.70 5.00
C GLU A 64 3.11 11.59 3.94
N LYS A 65 4.28 11.19 3.41
CA LYS A 65 4.88 11.90 2.26
C LYS A 65 3.96 11.92 1.05
N PHE A 66 3.34 10.81 0.68
CA PHE A 66 2.43 10.75 -0.48
C PHE A 66 1.15 11.56 -0.26
N LEU A 67 0.61 11.59 0.95
CA LEU A 67 -0.54 12.45 1.28
C LEU A 67 -0.16 13.94 1.34
N GLY A 68 1.07 14.26 1.73
CA GLY A 68 1.58 15.63 1.79
C GLY A 68 2.00 16.25 0.45
N ILE A 69 1.97 15.53 -0.67
CA ILE A 69 2.24 16.10 -1.99
C ILE A 69 1.09 17.04 -2.37
N GLY A 70 1.40 18.33 -2.51
CA GLY A 70 0.42 19.41 -2.66
C GLY A 70 -0.51 19.30 -3.87
N THR A 71 -0.02 18.89 -5.05
CA THR A 71 -0.93 18.66 -6.20
C THR A 71 -0.37 17.64 -7.18
N PHE A 72 -1.00 16.46 -7.20
CA PHE A 72 -0.94 15.54 -8.34
C PHE A 72 -1.96 15.96 -9.41
N SER A 73 -1.77 15.54 -10.66
CA SER A 73 -2.88 15.53 -11.63
C SER A 73 -4.04 14.67 -11.10
N GLU A 74 -5.24 14.78 -11.69
CA GLU A 74 -6.38 13.92 -11.31
C GLU A 74 -6.04 12.42 -11.42
N SER A 75 -5.35 12.02 -12.49
CA SER A 75 -4.87 10.64 -12.67
C SER A 75 -3.86 10.25 -11.58
N GLY A 76 -2.92 11.15 -11.26
CA GLY A 76 -1.95 10.94 -10.18
C GLY A 76 -2.60 10.83 -8.80
N GLN A 77 -3.64 11.61 -8.51
CA GLN A 77 -4.39 11.52 -7.25
C GLN A 77 -5.14 10.18 -7.15
N LYS A 78 -5.77 9.74 -8.25
CA LYS A 78 -6.46 8.45 -8.31
C LYS A 78 -5.49 7.28 -8.10
N TRP A 79 -4.34 7.32 -8.77
CA TRP A 79 -3.25 6.35 -8.56
C TRP A 79 -2.76 6.36 -7.11
N ARG A 80 -2.45 7.53 -6.56
CA ARG A 80 -1.92 7.68 -5.19
C ARG A 80 -2.90 7.10 -4.18
N ASN A 81 -4.19 7.44 -4.31
CA ASN A 81 -5.21 6.96 -3.38
C ASN A 81 -5.39 5.44 -3.45
N LYS A 82 -5.58 4.90 -4.66
CA LYS A 82 -5.75 3.45 -4.84
C LYS A 82 -4.50 2.65 -4.44
N THR A 83 -3.31 3.19 -4.72
CA THR A 83 -2.04 2.55 -4.35
C THR A 83 -1.90 2.50 -2.84
N LEU A 84 -2.11 3.62 -2.12
CA LEU A 84 -2.01 3.63 -0.65
C LEU A 84 -3.00 2.67 0.00
N LEU A 85 -4.26 2.65 -0.48
CA LEU A 85 -5.27 1.70 0.00
C LEU A 85 -4.84 0.25 -0.25
N CYS A 86 -4.44 -0.08 -1.48
CA CYS A 86 -3.99 -1.43 -1.84
C CYS A 86 -2.82 -1.88 -0.96
N LEU A 87 -1.82 -1.02 -0.75
CA LEU A 87 -0.65 -1.32 0.06
C LEU A 87 -1.04 -1.65 1.51
N GLN A 88 -1.97 -0.90 2.09
CA GLN A 88 -2.42 -1.08 3.46
C GLN A 88 -3.33 -2.31 3.58
N GLU A 89 -4.30 -2.46 2.68
CA GLU A 89 -5.25 -3.58 2.68
C GLU A 89 -4.59 -4.93 2.40
N ALA A 90 -3.50 -4.96 1.62
CA ALA A 90 -2.76 -6.18 1.35
C ALA A 90 -2.19 -6.83 2.62
N ILE A 91 -1.93 -6.04 3.66
CA ILE A 91 -1.37 -6.49 4.95
C ILE A 91 -2.43 -7.15 5.83
N VAL A 92 -3.67 -6.66 5.79
CA VAL A 92 -4.74 -7.03 6.73
C VAL A 92 -4.95 -8.55 6.82
N PRO A 93 -5.03 -9.31 5.71
CA PRO A 93 -5.23 -10.75 5.77
C PRO A 93 -4.07 -11.53 6.40
N LYS A 94 -2.89 -10.90 6.57
CA LYS A 94 -1.69 -11.53 7.11
C LYS A 94 -1.51 -11.27 8.61
N LEU A 95 -2.29 -10.37 9.19
CA LEU A 95 -2.23 -10.05 10.62
C LEU A 95 -2.90 -11.15 11.44
N ASP A 96 -2.26 -11.50 12.56
CA ASP A 96 -2.91 -12.26 13.63
C ASP A 96 -3.76 -11.32 14.47
N ILE A 97 -5.06 -11.28 14.21
CA ILE A 97 -6.02 -10.39 14.89
C ILE A 97 -6.62 -11.07 16.15
N SER A 98 -5.88 -12.01 16.76
CA SER A 98 -6.30 -12.62 18.02
C SER A 98 -6.04 -11.71 19.24
N ASN A 99 -6.53 -12.11 20.41
CA ASN A 99 -6.29 -11.40 21.66
C ASN A 99 -4.82 -11.44 22.12
N LYS A 100 -3.99 -12.29 21.51
CA LYS A 100 -2.56 -12.43 21.80
C LYS A 100 -1.80 -12.51 20.47
N PRO A 101 -1.72 -11.39 19.73
CA PRO A 101 -1.21 -11.38 18.37
C PRO A 101 0.25 -11.79 18.35
N THR A 102 0.59 -12.63 17.38
CA THR A 102 1.97 -12.98 17.05
C THR A 102 2.35 -12.39 15.70
N CYS A 103 3.60 -11.93 15.56
CA CYS A 103 4.09 -11.42 14.28
C CYS A 103 5.54 -11.80 14.04
N ASP A 104 5.79 -12.39 12.87
CA ASP A 104 7.14 -12.49 12.30
C ASP A 104 7.42 -11.22 11.50
N CYS A 105 8.11 -10.27 12.13
CA CYS A 105 8.41 -8.96 11.56
C CYS A 105 9.19 -9.04 10.26
N LYS A 106 10.12 -9.99 10.13
CA LYS A 106 10.93 -10.17 8.93
C LYS A 106 10.07 -10.70 7.79
N SER A 107 9.27 -11.74 8.06
CA SER A 107 8.35 -12.28 7.05
C SER A 107 7.30 -11.24 6.66
N MET A 108 6.80 -10.45 7.60
CA MET A 108 5.80 -9.43 7.36
C MET A 108 6.35 -8.28 6.51
N ARG A 109 7.56 -7.82 6.81
CA ARG A 109 8.29 -6.85 5.98
C ARG A 109 8.46 -7.36 4.55
N GLN A 110 8.96 -8.59 4.38
CA GLN A 110 9.15 -9.19 3.05
C GLN A 110 7.84 -9.24 2.27
N TYR A 111 6.76 -9.71 2.92
CA TYR A 111 5.43 -9.77 2.33
C TYR A 111 4.91 -8.38 1.92
N ALA A 112 5.12 -7.36 2.76
CA ALA A 112 4.77 -5.99 2.41
C ALA A 112 5.49 -5.53 1.14
N PHE A 113 6.81 -5.68 1.06
CA PHE A 113 7.56 -5.28 -0.14
C PHE A 113 7.15 -6.05 -1.41
N ASP A 114 6.85 -7.35 -1.28
CA ASP A 114 6.42 -8.15 -2.43
C ASP A 114 5.02 -7.75 -2.92
N SER A 115 4.13 -7.27 -2.02
CA SER A 115 2.81 -6.76 -2.40
C SER A 115 2.85 -5.42 -3.14
N HIS A 116 3.91 -4.61 -2.92
CA HIS A 116 4.05 -3.29 -3.53
C HIS A 116 4.00 -3.30 -5.05
N VAL A 117 4.65 -4.27 -5.70
CA VAL A 117 4.71 -4.35 -7.17
C VAL A 117 3.31 -4.47 -7.76
N LYS A 118 2.45 -5.31 -7.16
CA LYS A 118 1.06 -5.46 -7.57
C LYS A 118 0.29 -4.15 -7.40
N CYS A 119 0.44 -3.48 -6.26
CA CYS A 119 -0.28 -2.23 -5.99
C CYS A 119 0.14 -1.07 -6.89
N TYR A 120 1.43 -0.95 -7.21
CA TYR A 120 1.93 0.08 -8.11
C TYR A 120 1.50 -0.11 -9.57
N LEU A 121 1.29 -1.36 -9.99
CA LEU A 121 0.89 -1.71 -11.36
C LEU A 121 -0.63 -1.85 -11.55
N ALA A 122 -1.42 -1.84 -10.47
CA ALA A 122 -2.88 -1.90 -10.52
C ALA A 122 -3.47 -0.65 -11.21
N ASP A 123 -4.71 -0.72 -11.70
CA ASP A 123 -5.36 0.43 -12.37
C ASP A 123 -5.81 1.55 -11.40
N PRO A 124 -5.49 2.83 -11.69
CA PRO A 124 -4.60 3.31 -12.74
C PRO A 124 -3.15 3.00 -12.38
N SER A 125 -2.34 2.60 -13.37
CA SER A 125 -0.97 2.12 -13.15
C SER A 125 0.03 3.25 -13.03
N ILE A 126 1.10 3.04 -12.25
CA ILE A 126 2.24 3.96 -12.20
C ILE A 126 2.85 4.19 -13.59
N CYS A 127 2.78 3.20 -14.49
CA CYS A 127 3.32 3.31 -15.84
C CYS A 127 2.54 4.30 -16.72
N SER A 128 1.29 4.58 -16.38
CA SER A 128 0.41 5.49 -17.16
C SER A 128 0.38 6.93 -16.64
N LEU A 129 1.19 7.23 -15.62
CA LEU A 129 1.22 8.57 -15.04
C LEU A 129 2.00 9.55 -15.91
N SER A 130 1.62 10.83 -15.82
CA SER A 130 2.37 11.90 -16.45
C SER A 130 3.79 12.00 -15.87
N THR A 131 4.73 12.48 -16.68
CA THR A 131 6.11 12.74 -16.23
C THR A 131 6.15 13.63 -14.98
N GLY A 132 5.27 14.64 -14.90
CA GLY A 132 5.18 15.54 -13.76
C GLY A 132 4.78 14.83 -12.46
N ASP A 133 3.86 13.87 -12.52
CA ASP A 133 3.49 13.08 -11.34
C ASP A 133 4.56 12.05 -10.98
N MET A 134 5.22 11.45 -11.97
CA MET A 134 6.36 10.56 -11.76
C MET A 134 7.51 11.25 -11.02
N LEU A 135 7.84 12.49 -11.38
CA LEU A 135 8.86 13.27 -10.68
C LEU A 135 8.48 13.53 -9.20
N LYS A 136 7.21 13.83 -8.91
CA LYS A 136 6.73 13.99 -7.53
C LYS A 136 6.87 12.70 -6.73
N ILE A 137 6.54 11.55 -7.33
CA ILE A 137 6.69 10.23 -6.72
C ILE A 137 8.17 9.97 -6.39
N LEU A 138 9.07 10.17 -7.37
CA LEU A 138 10.51 9.96 -7.20
C LEU A 138 11.10 10.85 -6.10
N ASN A 139 10.66 12.12 -6.02
CA ASN A 139 11.05 13.05 -4.96
C ASN A 139 10.57 12.59 -3.58
N ALA A 140 9.34 12.08 -3.48
CA ALA A 140 8.79 11.59 -2.21
C ALA A 140 9.52 10.34 -1.70
N VAL A 141 9.78 9.37 -2.58
CA VAL A 141 10.48 8.13 -2.19
C VAL A 141 11.98 8.33 -1.98
N GLY A 142 12.58 9.32 -2.65
CA GLY A 142 14.00 9.63 -2.60
C GLY A 142 14.84 8.54 -3.25
N LEU A 143 15.47 8.84 -4.39
CA LEU A 143 16.30 7.86 -5.10
C LEU A 143 17.43 7.28 -4.22
N GLY A 144 18.02 8.08 -3.33
CA GLY A 144 19.04 7.63 -2.39
C GLY A 144 18.55 6.55 -1.41
N SER A 145 17.36 6.70 -0.84
CA SER A 145 16.74 5.71 0.05
C SER A 145 16.26 4.45 -0.69
N THR A 146 15.81 4.62 -1.95
CA THR A 146 15.46 3.48 -2.81
C THR A 146 16.69 2.66 -3.19
N ILE A 147 17.87 3.29 -3.32
CA ILE A 147 19.12 2.63 -3.69
C ILE A 147 19.82 1.99 -2.50
N THR A 148 19.65 2.46 -1.25
CA THR A 148 20.34 1.84 -0.10
C THR A 148 19.60 0.64 0.47
N ASP A 149 18.26 0.62 0.42
CA ASP A 149 17.44 -0.51 0.88
C ASP A 149 17.30 -1.60 -0.20
N LYS A 150 17.65 -2.85 0.12
CA LYS A 150 17.67 -3.96 -0.85
C LYS A 150 16.27 -4.31 -1.36
N ASP A 151 15.27 -4.27 -0.50
CA ASP A 151 13.89 -4.62 -0.84
C ASP A 151 13.29 -3.52 -1.70
N SER A 152 13.57 -2.25 -1.37
CA SER A 152 13.26 -1.07 -2.19
C SER A 152 13.89 -1.13 -3.58
N ARG A 153 15.17 -1.48 -3.68
CA ARG A 153 15.83 -1.68 -4.98
C ARG A 153 15.14 -2.77 -5.80
N LYS A 154 14.79 -3.89 -5.17
CA LYS A 154 14.14 -5.03 -5.83
C LYS A 154 12.77 -4.61 -6.39
N GLN A 155 11.90 -4.01 -5.58
CA GLN A 155 10.58 -3.55 -6.06
C GLN A 155 10.70 -2.53 -7.18
N PHE A 156 11.63 -1.57 -7.05
CA PHE A 156 11.81 -0.50 -8.03
C PHE A 156 12.22 -1.06 -9.39
N LYS A 157 13.19 -1.98 -9.41
CA LYS A 157 13.62 -2.68 -10.63
C LYS A 157 12.47 -3.46 -11.27
N LEU A 158 11.68 -4.17 -10.47
CA LEU A 158 10.54 -4.95 -10.99
C LEU A 158 9.48 -4.04 -11.61
N VAL A 159 9.06 -2.98 -10.91
CA VAL A 159 8.09 -2.01 -11.44
C VAL A 159 8.63 -1.35 -12.71
N LEU A 160 9.88 -0.86 -12.68
CA LEU A 160 10.53 -0.25 -13.84
C LEU A 160 10.53 -1.21 -15.04
N SER A 161 10.92 -2.47 -14.84
CA SER A 161 10.95 -3.46 -15.91
C SER A 161 9.58 -3.72 -16.55
N LYS A 162 8.50 -3.60 -15.78
CA LYS A 162 7.13 -3.77 -16.27
C LYS A 162 6.61 -2.51 -16.97
N CYS A 163 7.15 -1.34 -16.65
CA CYS A 163 6.83 -0.10 -17.36
C CYS A 163 7.70 0.15 -18.60
N LEU A 164 8.79 -0.60 -18.82
CA LEU A 164 9.70 -0.41 -19.96
C LEU A 164 8.99 -0.41 -21.32
N THR A 165 7.99 -1.26 -21.50
CA THR A 165 7.22 -1.33 -22.76
C THR A 165 6.37 -0.09 -22.99
N VAL A 166 5.82 0.49 -21.92
CA VAL A 166 5.05 1.74 -21.98
C VAL A 166 5.99 2.89 -22.31
N PHE A 167 7.14 2.99 -21.62
CA PHE A 167 8.14 4.02 -21.89
C PHE A 167 8.72 3.94 -23.31
N ALA A 168 8.97 2.73 -23.82
CA ALA A 168 9.41 2.54 -25.20
C ALA A 168 8.33 2.99 -26.20
N GLY A 169 7.06 2.67 -25.93
CA GLY A 169 5.92 3.12 -26.74
C GLY A 169 5.76 4.65 -26.75
N ASP A 170 5.93 5.31 -25.61
CA ASP A 170 5.86 6.77 -25.51
C ASP A 170 6.99 7.45 -26.29
N VAL A 171 8.21 6.90 -26.26
CA VAL A 171 9.34 7.39 -27.06
C VAL A 171 9.07 7.21 -28.55
N LEU A 172 8.57 6.05 -28.97
CA LEU A 172 8.16 5.81 -30.36
C LEU A 172 7.10 6.82 -30.82
N LYS A 173 6.07 7.04 -30.01
CA LYS A 173 4.99 7.99 -30.32
C LYS A 173 5.48 9.45 -30.38
N ALA A 174 6.40 9.83 -29.49
CA ALA A 174 7.03 11.14 -29.52
C ALA A 174 7.90 11.34 -30.77
N LEU A 175 8.60 10.29 -31.21
CA LEU A 175 9.36 10.29 -32.46
C LEU A 175 8.43 10.41 -33.66
N GLU A 176 7.35 9.62 -33.74
CA GLU A 176 6.34 9.72 -34.80
C GLU A 176 5.76 11.13 -34.91
N THR A 177 5.39 11.73 -33.77
CA THR A 177 4.83 13.09 -33.73
C THR A 177 5.83 14.12 -34.25
N THR A 178 7.11 13.96 -33.88
CA THR A 178 8.19 14.84 -34.33
C THR A 178 8.47 14.66 -35.82
N VAL A 179 8.49 13.43 -36.32
CA VAL A 179 8.68 13.13 -37.75
C VAL A 179 7.55 13.73 -38.57
N THR A 180 6.28 13.54 -38.17
CA THR A 180 5.13 14.13 -38.86
C THR A 180 5.22 15.66 -38.92
N ALA A 181 5.58 16.30 -37.79
CA ALA A 181 5.74 17.76 -37.73
C ALA A 181 6.94 18.31 -38.54
N LEU A 182 7.87 17.45 -38.95
CA LEU A 182 9.00 17.79 -39.83
C LEU A 182 8.71 17.50 -41.31
N THR A 183 7.68 16.70 -41.60
CA THR A 183 7.27 16.33 -42.96
C THR A 183 6.07 17.13 -43.49
N ASP A 184 5.45 17.95 -42.64
CA ASP A 184 4.43 18.96 -42.97
C ASP A 184 5.04 20.36 -43.09
#